data_AF-A0A428ZPK7-F1
#
_entry.id   AF-A0A428ZPK7-F1
#
_cell.length_a   1.000
_cell.length_b   1.000
_cell.length_c   1.000
_cell.angle_alpha   90.00
_cell.angle_beta   90.00
_cell.angle_gamma   90.00
#
_symmetry.space_group_name_H-M   'P 1'
#
loop_
_entity.id
_entity.type
_entity.pdbx_description
1 polymer ?
#
loop_
_entity_poly.entity_id
_entity_poly.type
_entity_poly.pdbx_seq_one_letter_code
_entity_poly.pdbx_strand_id
1 'polypeptide(L)'
;MTLCTEKAVSPTTGESTWLLVDEETYAPHPEAREFSLYLRGAGRSPQTQRAYIPRIGRFLNWCAERGTNWKTVRLGDMSLFKFHVERTPTRYGRPPTGKTVNATLTAVCEFLRFCAVQGHVAHEVAARLSEPRFLAHAPAGFDPGEGGQHLMVKARVLKAPEIERAPQTLTRAQTDQILDAARTARDRLLLTVLLEAGLRIGEALGLRREDMHLLPDSTHLGCRTGGAHLHVRPRQDNVNGARAKAGRPRMVPLMPEVVHRYRDHLAEREQAAVAADCDYVFVKPRRRPRGTPPVVFQRQASGRTDREALRSDRPAAHDAAHCRHPLDP
;
A
#
# COMPACT_ATOMS: atom_id res chain seq x y z
N MET A 1 -10.31 -28.97 -8.01
CA MET A 1 -10.42 -27.90 -6.99
C MET A 1 -9.82 -26.65 -7.59
N THR A 2 -10.66 -25.67 -7.89
CA THR A 2 -10.25 -24.37 -8.44
C THR A 2 -10.45 -23.34 -7.34
N LEU A 3 -9.42 -22.54 -7.04
CA LEU A 3 -9.47 -21.55 -5.97
C LEU A 3 -9.78 -20.16 -6.52
N CYS A 4 -10.72 -19.46 -5.89
CA CYS A 4 -10.98 -18.05 -6.11
C CYS A 4 -10.66 -17.24 -4.83
N THR A 5 -10.45 -15.93 -4.99
CA THR A 5 -10.14 -15.04 -3.85
C THR A 5 -11.39 -14.28 -3.45
N GLU A 6 -11.80 -14.45 -2.19
CA GLU A 6 -12.99 -13.81 -1.64
C GLU A 6 -12.69 -12.92 -0.44
N LYS A 7 -13.51 -11.89 -0.27
CA LYS A 7 -13.46 -11.01 0.89
C LYS A 7 -14.32 -11.59 2.00
N ALA A 8 -13.72 -11.92 3.13
CA ALA A 8 -14.44 -12.35 4.33
C ALA A 8 -14.55 -11.22 5.34
N VAL A 9 -15.65 -11.18 6.10
CA VAL A 9 -15.87 -10.21 7.18
C VAL A 9 -16.08 -10.99 8.46
N SER A 10 -15.34 -10.66 9.52
CA SER A 10 -15.52 -11.28 10.82
C SER A 10 -16.88 -10.88 11.40
N PRO A 11 -17.74 -11.84 11.78
CA PRO A 11 -19.06 -11.52 12.34
C PRO A 11 -18.94 -10.86 13.72
N THR A 12 -17.87 -11.13 14.47
CA THR A 12 -17.65 -10.61 15.82
C THR A 12 -17.00 -9.22 15.83
N THR A 13 -16.09 -8.96 14.89
CA THR A 13 -15.29 -7.72 14.89
C THR A 13 -15.64 -6.76 13.75
N GLY A 14 -16.42 -7.19 12.75
CA GLY A 14 -16.72 -6.42 11.54
C GLY A 14 -15.52 -6.19 10.62
N GLU A 15 -14.33 -6.67 11.00
CA GLU A 15 -13.11 -6.48 10.23
C GLU A 15 -13.08 -7.38 8.99
N SER A 16 -12.58 -6.85 7.87
CA SER A 16 -12.45 -7.61 6.63
C SER A 16 -11.08 -8.25 6.45
N THR A 17 -11.06 -9.49 5.97
CA THR A 17 -9.88 -10.23 5.52
C THR A 17 -10.08 -10.76 4.09
N TRP A 18 -9.02 -11.31 3.50
CA TRP A 18 -9.05 -11.95 2.19
C TRP A 18 -8.67 -13.42 2.34
N LEU A 19 -9.45 -14.32 1.72
CA LEU A 19 -9.27 -15.77 1.77
C LEU A 19 -9.22 -16.35 0.36
N LEU A 20 -8.53 -17.49 0.23
CA LEU A 20 -8.73 -18.37 -0.92
C LEU A 20 -9.79 -19.39 -0.54
N VAL A 21 -10.80 -19.53 -1.38
CA VAL A 21 -11.88 -20.51 -1.22
C VAL A 21 -11.96 -21.37 -2.48
N ASP A 22 -12.42 -22.59 -2.31
CA ASP A 22 -12.84 -23.42 -3.45
C ASP A 22 -14.04 -22.80 -4.15
N GLU A 23 -14.02 -22.79 -5.48
CA GLU A 23 -15.05 -22.15 -6.30
C GLU A 23 -16.40 -22.87 -6.23
N GLU A 24 -16.41 -24.18 -6.00
CA GLU A 24 -17.64 -24.98 -5.96
C GLU A 24 -18.23 -25.03 -4.55
N THR A 25 -17.40 -25.33 -3.56
CA THR A 25 -17.83 -25.57 -2.17
C THR A 25 -17.77 -24.33 -1.29
N TYR A 26 -17.11 -23.26 -1.73
CA TYR A 26 -16.76 -22.07 -0.92
C TYR A 26 -15.97 -22.40 0.35
N ALA A 27 -15.41 -23.60 0.46
CA ALA A 27 -14.59 -24.01 1.59
C ALA A 27 -13.23 -23.27 1.54
N PRO A 28 -12.79 -22.62 2.63
CA PRO A 28 -11.49 -21.96 2.66
C PRO A 28 -10.34 -22.96 2.51
N HIS A 29 -9.34 -22.61 1.68
CA HIS A 29 -8.10 -23.38 1.62
C HIS A 29 -7.36 -23.27 2.96
N PRO A 30 -7.04 -24.40 3.63
CA PRO A 30 -6.64 -24.39 5.04
C PRO A 30 -5.33 -23.61 5.28
N GLU A 31 -4.26 -23.94 4.56
CA GLU A 31 -2.95 -23.30 4.78
C GLU A 31 -2.96 -21.81 4.36
N ALA A 32 -3.72 -21.45 3.31
CA ALA A 32 -3.85 -20.05 2.89
C ALA A 32 -4.66 -19.22 3.90
N ARG A 33 -5.67 -19.81 4.54
CA ARG A 33 -6.41 -19.20 5.64
C ARG A 33 -5.50 -18.94 6.83
N GLU A 34 -4.72 -19.94 7.25
CA GLU A 34 -3.74 -19.78 8.34
C GLU A 34 -2.71 -18.70 8.01
N PHE A 35 -2.21 -18.66 6.78
CA PHE A 35 -1.29 -17.62 6.34
C PHE A 35 -1.91 -16.21 6.39
N SER A 36 -3.18 -16.06 5.98
CA SER A 36 -3.90 -14.79 6.06
C SER A 36 -4.05 -14.30 7.51
N LEU A 37 -4.36 -15.23 8.43
CA LEU A 37 -4.42 -14.96 9.87
C LEU A 37 -3.05 -14.59 10.45
N TYR A 38 -1.99 -15.30 10.05
CA TYR A 38 -0.62 -14.99 10.42
C TYR A 38 -0.21 -13.58 9.97
N LEU A 39 -0.48 -13.20 8.72
CA LEU A 39 -0.20 -11.85 8.22
C LEU A 39 -0.89 -10.78 9.08
N ARG A 40 -2.11 -11.07 9.53
CA ARG A 40 -2.85 -10.18 10.44
C ARG A 40 -2.19 -10.09 11.82
N GLY A 41 -1.90 -11.23 12.44
CA GLY A 41 -1.26 -11.30 13.77
C GLY A 41 0.12 -10.63 13.78
N ALA A 42 0.86 -10.71 12.68
CA ALA A 42 2.13 -10.02 12.49
C ALA A 42 2.00 -8.51 12.18
N GLY A 43 0.79 -7.93 12.29
CA GLY A 43 0.56 -6.50 12.07
C GLY A 43 0.71 -6.04 10.61
N ARG A 44 0.71 -6.94 9.63
CA ARG A 44 0.80 -6.56 8.21
C ARG A 44 -0.47 -5.84 7.77
N SER A 45 -0.34 -4.98 6.75
CA SER A 45 -1.48 -4.21 6.27
C SER A 45 -2.53 -5.10 5.58
N PRO A 46 -3.82 -4.77 5.69
CA PRO A 46 -4.88 -5.46 4.92
C PRO A 46 -4.64 -5.42 3.40
N GLN A 47 -3.93 -4.39 2.92
CA GLN A 47 -3.52 -4.31 1.51
C GLN A 47 -2.47 -5.36 1.15
N THR A 48 -1.58 -5.72 2.08
CA THR A 48 -0.63 -6.83 1.88
C THR A 48 -1.40 -8.14 1.72
N GLN A 49 -2.36 -8.45 2.60
CA GLN A 49 -3.21 -9.63 2.46
C GLN A 49 -3.93 -9.64 1.10
N ARG A 50 -4.62 -8.53 0.76
CA ARG A 50 -5.31 -8.37 -0.53
C ARG A 50 -4.39 -8.56 -1.73
N ALA A 51 -3.11 -8.21 -1.61
CA ALA A 51 -2.15 -8.38 -2.68
C ALA A 51 -1.59 -9.80 -2.76
N TYR A 52 -1.41 -10.48 -1.61
CA TYR A 52 -0.74 -11.77 -1.51
C TYR A 52 -1.68 -12.92 -1.85
N ILE A 53 -2.89 -12.93 -1.28
CA ILE A 53 -3.84 -14.03 -1.39
C ILE A 53 -4.17 -14.40 -2.85
N PRO A 54 -4.49 -13.44 -3.77
CA PRO A 54 -4.69 -13.78 -5.18
C PRO A 54 -3.45 -14.34 -5.89
N ARG A 55 -2.25 -13.91 -5.50
CA ARG A 55 -0.98 -14.39 -6.10
C ARG A 55 -0.69 -15.82 -5.68
N ILE A 56 -1.00 -16.15 -4.43
CA ILE A 56 -0.92 -17.51 -3.90
C ILE A 56 -1.95 -18.40 -4.60
N GLY A 57 -3.19 -17.92 -4.77
CA GLY A 57 -4.23 -18.68 -5.48
C GLY A 57 -3.84 -19.02 -6.90
N ARG A 58 -3.25 -18.07 -7.63
CA ARG A 58 -2.72 -18.32 -8.98
C ARG A 58 -1.65 -19.41 -9.00
N PHE A 59 -0.78 -19.48 -8.00
CA PHE A 59 0.23 -20.53 -7.88
C PHE A 59 -0.40 -21.89 -7.57
N LEU A 60 -1.31 -21.94 -6.60
CA LEU A 60 -1.98 -23.19 -6.21
C LEU A 60 -2.84 -23.76 -7.35
N ASN A 61 -3.60 -22.92 -8.06
CA ASN A 61 -4.35 -23.35 -9.25
C ASN A 61 -3.42 -23.84 -10.36
N TRP A 62 -2.32 -23.12 -10.63
CA TRP A 62 -1.33 -23.56 -11.61
C TRP A 62 -0.69 -24.91 -11.27
N CYS A 63 -0.42 -25.17 -9.98
CA CYS A 63 0.05 -26.46 -9.52
C CYS A 63 -1.01 -27.56 -9.73
N ALA A 64 -2.27 -27.28 -9.36
CA ALA A 64 -3.38 -28.21 -9.50
C ALA A 64 -3.64 -28.58 -10.98
N GLU A 65 -3.67 -27.60 -11.88
CA GLU A 65 -3.85 -27.80 -13.33
C GLU A 65 -2.78 -28.72 -13.94
N ARG A 66 -1.58 -28.76 -13.36
CA ARG A 66 -0.45 -29.57 -13.85
C ARG A 66 -0.27 -30.88 -13.08
N GLY A 67 -1.11 -31.15 -12.08
CA GLY A 67 -0.93 -32.27 -11.16
C GLY A 67 0.36 -32.19 -10.33
N THR A 68 0.92 -30.99 -10.15
CA THR A 68 2.13 -30.78 -9.35
C THR A 68 1.76 -30.59 -7.89
N ASN A 69 2.31 -31.38 -6.98
CA ASN A 69 2.14 -31.16 -5.55
C ASN A 69 2.91 -29.92 -5.11
N TRP A 70 2.19 -28.86 -4.73
CA TRP A 70 2.78 -27.60 -4.31
C TRP A 70 3.62 -27.72 -3.03
N LYS A 71 3.41 -28.76 -2.21
CA LYS A 71 4.18 -29.01 -0.99
C LYS A 71 5.59 -29.54 -1.27
N THR A 72 5.84 -30.03 -2.48
CA THR A 72 7.12 -30.63 -2.88
C THR A 72 7.76 -29.92 -4.07
N VAL A 73 7.38 -28.66 -4.34
CA VAL A 73 7.90 -27.92 -5.51
C VAL A 73 9.41 -27.79 -5.48
N ARG A 74 10.00 -27.86 -6.66
CA ARG A 74 11.43 -27.66 -6.89
C ARG A 74 11.67 -26.30 -7.55
N LEU A 75 12.95 -25.91 -7.63
CA LEU A 75 13.34 -24.69 -8.32
C LEU A 75 12.91 -24.68 -9.80
N GLY A 76 12.95 -25.85 -10.47
CA GLY A 76 12.46 -26.01 -11.84
C GLY A 76 10.96 -25.68 -11.98
N ASP A 77 10.13 -26.15 -11.05
CA ASP A 77 8.68 -25.86 -11.06
C ASP A 77 8.44 -24.36 -10.86
N MET A 78 9.18 -23.72 -9.97
CA MET A 78 9.09 -22.27 -9.74
C MET A 78 9.55 -21.46 -10.96
N SER A 79 10.52 -21.94 -11.73
CA SER A 79 10.91 -21.35 -13.01
C SER A 79 9.80 -21.48 -14.06
N LEU A 80 9.17 -22.65 -14.16
CA LEU A 80 8.01 -22.87 -15.03
C LEU A 80 6.83 -21.98 -14.63
N PHE A 81 6.58 -21.84 -13.32
CA PHE A 81 5.57 -20.94 -12.80
C PHE A 81 5.90 -19.48 -13.14
N LYS A 82 7.16 -19.04 -12.98
CA LYS A 82 7.59 -17.69 -13.41
C LYS A 82 7.31 -17.45 -14.89
N PHE A 83 7.68 -18.37 -15.78
CA PHE A 83 7.42 -18.25 -17.21
C PHE A 83 5.93 -18.23 -17.54
N HIS A 84 5.13 -19.05 -16.85
CA HIS A 84 3.69 -18.98 -16.96
C HIS A 84 3.19 -17.59 -16.54
N VAL A 85 3.69 -17.06 -15.42
CA VAL A 85 3.28 -15.74 -14.91
C VAL A 85 3.59 -14.64 -15.92
N GLU A 86 4.78 -14.65 -16.52
CA GLU A 86 5.23 -13.70 -17.55
C GLU A 86 4.37 -13.72 -18.81
N ARG A 87 3.78 -14.87 -19.15
CA ARG A 87 3.00 -15.05 -20.37
C ARG A 87 1.50 -14.86 -20.18
N THR A 88 0.94 -15.10 -18.99
CA THR A 88 -0.50 -14.88 -18.80
C THR A 88 -0.79 -13.37 -18.71
N PRO A 89 -1.66 -12.84 -19.58
CA PRO A 89 -2.06 -11.45 -19.52
C PRO A 89 -2.66 -11.08 -18.16
N THR A 90 -2.40 -9.85 -17.74
CA THR A 90 -3.14 -9.23 -16.63
C THR A 90 -4.59 -8.97 -17.06
N ARG A 91 -5.45 -8.56 -16.11
CA ARG A 91 -6.84 -8.13 -16.37
C ARG A 91 -7.03 -7.07 -17.46
N TYR A 92 -5.94 -6.42 -17.89
CA TYR A 92 -5.92 -5.41 -18.94
C TYR A 92 -5.46 -5.96 -20.30
N GLY A 93 -5.35 -7.28 -20.46
CA GLY A 93 -4.94 -7.93 -21.69
C GLY A 93 -3.45 -7.80 -22.03
N ARG A 94 -2.64 -7.21 -21.14
CA ARG A 94 -1.19 -7.04 -21.33
C ARG A 94 -0.38 -7.98 -20.45
N PRO A 95 0.78 -8.48 -20.91
CA PRO A 95 1.72 -9.22 -20.07
C PRO A 95 2.09 -8.43 -18.81
N PRO A 96 2.32 -9.09 -17.67
CA PRO A 96 2.73 -8.43 -16.45
C PRO A 96 4.14 -7.86 -16.58
N THR A 97 4.36 -6.71 -15.95
CA THR A 97 5.71 -6.16 -15.76
C THR A 97 6.57 -7.08 -14.88
N GLY A 98 7.90 -6.99 -15.01
CA GLY A 98 8.83 -7.71 -14.12
C GLY A 98 8.54 -7.47 -12.63
N LYS A 99 8.15 -6.25 -12.25
CA LYS A 99 7.69 -5.89 -10.89
C LYS A 99 6.49 -6.74 -10.44
N THR A 100 5.50 -6.94 -11.31
CA THR A 100 4.32 -7.77 -11.01
C THR A 100 4.69 -9.25 -10.87
N VAL A 101 5.57 -9.75 -11.74
CA VAL A 101 6.09 -11.12 -11.66
C VAL A 101 6.85 -11.32 -10.35
N ASN A 102 7.78 -10.42 -10.03
CA ASN A 102 8.53 -10.43 -8.78
C ASN A 102 7.61 -10.33 -7.55
N ALA A 103 6.57 -9.51 -7.58
CA ALA A 103 5.60 -9.43 -6.49
C ALA A 103 4.81 -10.74 -6.31
N THR A 104 4.50 -11.44 -7.41
CA THR A 104 3.88 -12.78 -7.40
C THR A 104 4.79 -13.81 -6.76
N LEU A 105 6.04 -13.88 -7.23
CA LEU A 105 7.05 -14.77 -6.63
C LEU A 105 7.32 -14.46 -5.16
N THR A 106 7.21 -13.18 -4.74
CA THR A 106 7.40 -12.79 -3.33
C THR A 106 6.32 -13.43 -2.47
N ALA A 107 5.05 -13.25 -2.85
CA ALA A 107 3.92 -13.76 -2.09
C ALA A 107 3.97 -15.30 -1.98
N VAL A 108 4.32 -15.99 -3.07
CA VAL A 108 4.46 -17.45 -3.07
C VAL A 108 5.62 -17.91 -2.19
N CYS A 109 6.79 -17.28 -2.28
CA CYS A 109 7.93 -17.65 -1.43
C CYS A 109 7.65 -17.38 0.06
N GLU A 110 6.97 -16.28 0.39
CA GLU A 110 6.58 -16.00 1.78
C GLU A 110 5.54 -16.99 2.30
N PHE A 111 4.57 -17.38 1.48
CA PHE A 111 3.62 -18.45 1.80
C PHE A 111 4.32 -19.79 2.04
N LEU A 112 5.20 -20.23 1.13
CA LEU A 112 5.94 -21.49 1.30
C LEU A 112 6.86 -21.48 2.52
N ARG A 113 7.48 -20.34 2.85
CA ARG A 113 8.26 -20.17 4.09
C ARG A 113 7.38 -20.30 5.33
N PHE A 114 6.20 -19.68 5.32
CA PHE A 114 5.23 -19.84 6.40
C PHE A 114 4.82 -21.30 6.56
N CYS A 115 4.43 -21.96 5.47
CA CYS A 115 4.07 -23.38 5.49
C CYS A 115 5.22 -24.26 5.98
N ALA A 116 6.47 -23.92 5.68
CA ALA A 116 7.62 -24.64 6.19
C ALA A 116 7.79 -24.49 7.72
N VAL A 117 7.60 -23.28 8.26
CA VAL A 117 7.63 -23.03 9.71
C VAL A 117 6.48 -23.74 10.43
N GLN A 118 5.32 -23.88 9.79
CA GLN A 118 4.17 -24.63 10.34
C GLN A 118 4.28 -26.16 10.15
N GLY A 119 5.33 -26.67 9.50
CA GLY A 119 5.49 -28.10 9.22
C GLY A 119 4.65 -28.65 8.06
N HIS A 120 3.91 -27.79 7.34
CA HIS A 120 3.13 -28.19 6.16
C HIS A 120 3.99 -28.50 4.94
N VAL A 121 5.22 -27.99 4.89
CA VAL A 121 6.19 -28.14 3.80
C VAL A 121 7.58 -28.39 4.39
N ALA A 122 8.42 -29.20 3.74
CA ALA A 122 9.80 -29.40 4.21
C ALA A 122 10.60 -28.07 4.17
N HIS A 123 11.38 -27.79 5.21
CA HIS A 123 12.22 -26.58 5.27
C HIS A 123 13.15 -26.43 4.05
N GLU A 124 13.61 -27.54 3.48
CA GLU A 124 14.43 -27.55 2.27
C GLU A 124 13.75 -26.91 1.06
N VAL A 125 12.44 -27.05 0.91
CA VAL A 125 11.67 -26.45 -0.20
C VAL A 125 11.77 -24.93 -0.11
N ALA A 126 11.51 -24.36 1.06
CA ALA A 126 11.60 -22.92 1.28
C ALA A 126 13.06 -22.39 1.22
N ALA A 127 14.02 -23.20 1.69
CA ALA A 127 15.44 -22.87 1.63
C ALA A 127 15.96 -22.80 0.19
N ARG A 128 15.63 -23.79 -0.66
CA ARG A 128 16.06 -23.85 -2.08
C ARG A 128 15.53 -22.69 -2.93
N LEU A 129 14.46 -22.04 -2.51
CA LEU A 129 13.88 -20.87 -3.18
C LEU A 129 14.50 -19.54 -2.71
N SER A 130 15.46 -19.62 -1.78
CA SER A 130 16.11 -18.46 -1.17
C SER A 130 17.64 -18.59 -1.24
N GLU A 131 18.33 -17.54 -1.63
CA GLU A 131 19.79 -17.44 -1.57
C GLU A 131 20.21 -16.43 -0.49
N PRO A 132 21.26 -16.68 0.30
CA PRO A 132 21.83 -15.67 1.17
C PRO A 132 22.46 -14.55 0.33
N ARG A 133 22.23 -13.30 0.73
CA ARG A 133 22.74 -12.10 0.06
C ARG A 133 23.20 -11.09 1.10
N PHE A 134 24.38 -10.51 0.90
CA PHE A 134 24.85 -9.42 1.74
C PHE A 134 24.22 -8.08 1.33
N LEU A 135 23.73 -7.35 2.32
CA LEU A 135 23.31 -5.97 2.15
C LEU A 135 24.55 -5.11 1.95
N ALA A 136 24.68 -4.49 0.78
CA ALA A 136 25.75 -3.54 0.51
C ALA A 136 25.60 -2.25 1.32
N HIS A 137 24.37 -1.89 1.71
CA HIS A 137 24.07 -0.70 2.49
C HIS A 137 23.11 -1.08 3.62
N ALA A 138 23.56 -0.94 4.86
CA ALA A 138 22.73 -1.14 6.03
C ALA A 138 21.79 0.07 6.21
N PRO A 139 20.50 -0.13 6.55
CA PRO A 139 19.62 0.97 6.92
C PRO A 139 20.21 1.79 8.08
N ALA A 140 19.91 3.09 8.16
CA ALA A 140 20.37 3.93 9.27
C ALA A 140 19.94 3.35 10.63
N GLY A 141 20.90 3.13 11.53
CA GLY A 141 20.69 2.50 12.85
C GLY A 141 20.64 0.97 12.84
N PHE A 142 21.00 0.31 11.73
CA PHE A 142 21.14 -1.14 11.66
C PHE A 142 22.50 -1.56 12.19
N ASP A 143 22.53 -2.35 13.26
CA ASP A 143 23.75 -2.95 13.78
C ASP A 143 24.18 -4.13 12.88
N PRO A 144 25.29 -4.01 12.14
CA PRO A 144 25.78 -5.09 11.28
C PRO A 144 26.22 -6.33 12.07
N GLY A 145 26.34 -6.24 13.40
CA GLY A 145 26.88 -7.28 14.26
C GLY A 145 28.40 -7.39 14.11
N GLU A 146 29.03 -8.14 15.02
CA GLU A 146 30.46 -8.42 14.95
C GLU A 146 30.74 -9.20 13.64
N GLY A 147 31.67 -8.72 12.82
CA GLY A 147 31.98 -9.33 11.52
C GLY A 147 30.90 -9.20 10.43
N GLY A 148 29.85 -8.38 10.61
CA GLY A 148 28.86 -8.12 9.54
C GLY A 148 27.81 -9.22 9.33
N GLN A 149 27.67 -10.15 10.28
CA GLN A 149 26.73 -11.27 10.21
C GLN A 149 25.26 -10.87 10.03
N HIS A 150 24.84 -9.70 10.52
CA HIS A 150 23.47 -9.22 10.35
C HIS A 150 23.23 -8.60 8.96
N LEU A 151 24.27 -8.35 8.18
CA LEU A 151 24.14 -7.88 6.79
C LEU A 151 23.68 -9.00 5.84
N MET A 152 23.70 -10.25 6.27
CA MET A 152 23.25 -11.39 5.46
C MET A 152 21.72 -11.52 5.51
N VAL A 153 21.06 -11.26 4.38
CA VAL A 153 19.61 -11.42 4.19
C VAL A 153 19.30 -12.55 3.22
N LYS A 154 18.18 -13.26 3.41
CA LYS A 154 17.70 -14.24 2.44
C LYS A 154 16.98 -13.55 1.29
N ALA A 155 17.61 -13.51 0.12
CA ALA A 155 17.01 -13.09 -1.15
C ALA A 155 16.34 -14.29 -1.85
N ARG A 156 15.56 -14.04 -2.89
CA ARG A 156 14.95 -15.10 -3.74
C ARG A 156 15.86 -15.39 -4.93
N VAL A 157 15.98 -16.67 -5.27
CA VAL A 157 16.78 -17.17 -6.40
C VAL A 157 16.20 -16.71 -7.73
N LEU A 158 14.87 -16.72 -7.89
CA LEU A 158 14.20 -16.34 -9.14
C LEU A 158 13.75 -14.88 -9.12
N LYS A 159 14.13 -14.15 -10.16
CA LYS A 159 13.69 -12.78 -10.44
C LYS A 159 13.40 -12.58 -11.93
N ALA A 160 12.39 -11.79 -12.22
CA ALA A 160 12.18 -11.23 -13.55
C ALA A 160 12.94 -9.90 -13.67
N PRO A 161 13.50 -9.59 -14.86
CA PRO A 161 14.16 -8.31 -15.09
C PRO A 161 13.16 -7.17 -14.86
N GLU A 162 13.56 -6.20 -14.05
CA GLU A 162 12.78 -4.99 -13.75
C GLU A 162 13.50 -3.80 -14.37
N ILE A 163 12.81 -3.06 -15.23
CA ILE A 163 13.31 -1.79 -15.75
C ILE A 163 13.06 -0.75 -14.66
N GLU A 164 14.09 -0.44 -13.88
CA GLU A 164 14.03 0.67 -12.93
C GLU A 164 14.01 1.99 -13.73
N ARG A 165 12.89 2.70 -13.66
CA ARG A 165 12.77 4.05 -14.22
C ARG A 165 12.95 5.02 -13.07
N ALA A 166 13.78 6.04 -13.26
CA ALA A 166 13.89 7.13 -12.32
C ALA A 166 12.49 7.75 -12.09
N PRO A 167 12.16 8.13 -10.83
CA PRO A 167 10.92 8.84 -10.55
C PRO A 167 10.85 10.10 -11.41
N GLN A 168 9.74 10.29 -12.13
CA GLN A 168 9.57 11.52 -12.91
C GLN A 168 9.17 12.66 -11.97
N THR A 169 9.88 13.77 -12.05
CA THR A 169 9.57 15.00 -11.31
C THR A 169 8.66 15.90 -12.13
N LEU A 170 7.67 16.51 -11.47
CA LEU A 170 6.82 17.50 -12.10
C LEU A 170 7.56 18.84 -12.21
N THR A 171 7.35 19.56 -13.29
CA THR A 171 7.77 20.96 -13.38
C THR A 171 6.83 21.85 -12.56
N ARG A 172 7.26 23.07 -12.25
CA ARG A 172 6.40 24.06 -11.57
C ARG A 172 5.10 24.30 -12.35
N ALA A 173 5.19 24.53 -13.66
CA ALA A 173 4.01 24.71 -14.51
C ALA A 173 3.05 23.51 -14.50
N GLN A 174 3.57 22.28 -14.44
CA GLN A 174 2.73 21.08 -14.31
C GLN A 174 2.08 20.98 -12.93
N THR A 175 2.80 21.40 -11.88
CA THR A 175 2.29 21.44 -10.50
C THR A 175 1.13 22.43 -10.40
N ASP A 176 1.29 23.62 -10.94
CA ASP A 176 0.25 24.66 -10.99
C ASP A 176 -0.98 24.16 -11.75
N GLN A 177 -0.80 23.56 -12.93
CA GLN A 177 -1.90 22.96 -13.71
C GLN A 177 -2.68 21.88 -12.93
N ILE A 178 -2.00 21.07 -12.11
CA ILE A 178 -2.64 20.04 -11.29
C ILE A 178 -3.46 20.68 -10.17
N LEU A 179 -2.94 21.72 -9.52
CA LEU A 179 -3.63 22.45 -8.45
C LEU A 179 -4.84 23.23 -8.97
N ASP A 180 -4.74 23.81 -10.17
CA ASP A 180 -5.82 24.54 -10.83
C ASP A 180 -6.96 23.62 -11.27
N ALA A 181 -6.64 22.39 -11.69
CA ALA A 181 -7.64 21.39 -12.06
C ALA A 181 -8.48 20.87 -10.87
N ALA A 182 -8.05 21.15 -9.63
CA ALA A 182 -8.79 20.74 -8.43
C ALA A 182 -10.08 21.55 -8.28
N ARG A 183 -11.23 20.87 -8.35
CA ARG A 183 -12.56 21.51 -8.33
C ARG A 183 -13.13 21.77 -6.93
N THR A 184 -12.53 21.21 -5.88
CA THR A 184 -12.98 21.34 -4.49
C THR A 184 -11.83 21.84 -3.64
N ALA A 185 -12.14 22.60 -2.58
CA ALA A 185 -11.12 23.07 -1.63
C ALA A 185 -10.41 21.89 -0.96
N ARG A 186 -11.16 20.81 -0.70
CA ARG A 186 -10.66 19.52 -0.24
C ARG A 186 -9.60 18.92 -1.15
N ASP A 187 -9.90 18.76 -2.44
CA ASP A 187 -8.97 18.12 -3.37
C ASP A 187 -7.74 19.02 -3.61
N ARG A 188 -7.93 20.34 -3.61
CA ARG A 188 -6.82 21.31 -3.70
C ARG A 188 -5.88 21.19 -2.51
N LEU A 189 -6.41 21.24 -1.28
CA LEU A 189 -5.62 20.99 -0.06
C LEU A 189 -4.88 19.64 -0.12
N LEU A 190 -5.58 18.58 -0.55
CA LEU A 190 -4.99 17.24 -0.65
C LEU A 190 -3.80 17.24 -1.61
N LEU A 191 -3.95 17.84 -2.79
CA LEU A 191 -2.85 17.92 -3.76
C LEU A 191 -1.69 18.78 -3.22
N THR A 192 -1.97 19.91 -2.60
CA THR A 192 -0.94 20.77 -1.98
C THR A 192 -0.13 20.01 -0.93
N VAL A 193 -0.75 19.25 -0.01
CA VAL A 193 0.02 18.49 1.00
C VAL A 193 0.81 17.32 0.41
N LEU A 194 0.37 16.73 -0.71
CA LEU A 194 1.10 15.67 -1.38
C LEU A 194 2.33 16.21 -2.12
N LEU A 195 2.20 17.38 -2.74
CA LEU A 195 3.24 18.03 -3.54
C LEU A 195 4.27 18.75 -2.66
N GLU A 196 3.81 19.57 -1.73
CA GLU A 196 4.68 20.47 -0.95
C GLU A 196 5.26 19.79 0.29
N ALA A 197 4.46 18.99 0.99
CA ALA A 197 4.87 18.32 2.23
C ALA A 197 5.36 16.88 2.00
N GLY A 198 5.28 16.38 0.76
CA GLY A 198 5.80 15.06 0.38
C GLY A 198 5.10 13.89 1.09
N LEU A 199 3.85 14.07 1.52
CA LEU A 199 3.09 13.00 2.16
C LEU A 199 2.77 11.90 1.16
N ARG A 200 2.81 10.65 1.61
CA ARG A 200 2.16 9.58 0.84
C ARG A 200 0.65 9.77 0.93
N ILE A 201 -0.08 9.40 -0.13
CA ILE A 201 -1.55 9.46 -0.13
C ILE A 201 -2.19 8.74 1.07
N GLY A 202 -1.63 7.62 1.50
CA GLY A 202 -2.12 6.90 2.69
C GLY A 202 -1.83 7.61 4.01
N GLU A 203 -0.81 8.48 4.07
CA GLU A 203 -0.53 9.32 5.24
C GLU A 203 -1.51 10.51 5.25
N ALA A 204 -1.65 11.20 4.12
CA ALA A 204 -2.58 12.32 3.99
C ALA A 204 -4.03 11.92 4.32
N LEU A 205 -4.52 10.81 3.75
CA LEU A 205 -5.86 10.30 4.03
C LEU A 205 -6.04 9.77 5.46
N GLY A 206 -4.95 9.50 6.17
CA GLY A 206 -4.96 9.07 7.58
C GLY A 206 -4.90 10.22 8.58
N LEU A 207 -4.75 11.47 8.12
CA LEU A 207 -4.67 12.64 9.00
C LEU A 207 -6.00 12.90 9.70
N ARG A 208 -5.91 13.07 11.02
CA ARG A 208 -6.98 13.58 11.89
C ARG A 208 -6.79 15.08 12.10
N ARG A 209 -7.84 15.79 12.49
CA ARG A 209 -7.77 17.24 12.77
C ARG A 209 -6.76 17.56 13.88
N GLU A 210 -6.63 16.69 14.88
CA GLU A 210 -5.61 16.77 15.94
C GLU A 210 -4.17 16.67 15.44
N ASP A 211 -3.94 16.21 14.21
CA ASP A 211 -2.61 16.12 13.63
C ASP A 211 -2.15 17.45 12.99
N MET A 212 -3.04 18.44 12.89
CA MET A 212 -2.80 19.71 12.16
C MET A 212 -2.44 20.83 13.14
N HIS A 213 -1.17 21.24 13.16
CA HIS A 213 -0.63 22.26 14.06
C HIS A 213 -0.26 23.50 13.25
N LEU A 214 -1.27 24.32 12.94
CA LEU A 214 -1.14 25.37 11.92
C LEU A 214 -0.87 26.78 12.47
N LEU A 215 -0.84 26.93 13.79
CA LEU A 215 -0.55 28.19 14.46
C LEU A 215 0.97 28.36 14.69
N PRO A 216 1.48 29.61 14.82
CA PRO A 216 2.88 29.85 15.17
C PRO A 216 3.32 29.13 16.45
N ASP A 217 2.39 29.03 17.42
CA ASP A 217 2.53 28.22 18.61
C ASP A 217 1.36 27.22 18.73
N SER A 218 1.68 25.96 18.94
CA SER A 218 0.74 24.85 19.11
C SER A 218 0.88 24.16 20.48
N THR A 219 1.40 24.86 21.49
CA THR A 219 1.51 24.40 22.89
C THR A 219 0.18 23.96 23.49
N HIS A 220 -0.93 24.59 23.10
CA HIS A 220 -2.30 24.19 23.50
C HIS A 220 -2.67 22.75 23.08
N LEU A 221 -1.99 22.19 22.07
CA LEU A 221 -2.10 20.79 21.64
C LEU A 221 -1.01 19.89 22.26
N GLY A 222 -0.25 20.39 23.23
CA GLY A 222 0.89 19.70 23.84
C GLY A 222 2.12 19.58 22.93
N CYS A 223 2.18 20.32 21.82
CA CYS A 223 3.31 20.30 20.90
C CYS A 223 4.24 21.50 21.13
N ARG A 224 5.54 21.22 21.23
CA ARG A 224 6.60 22.23 21.42
C ARG A 224 7.27 22.67 20.11
N THR A 225 6.83 22.14 18.98
CA THR A 225 7.35 22.52 17.66
C THR A 225 6.74 23.86 17.27
N GLY A 226 7.58 24.85 16.96
CA GLY A 226 7.14 26.15 16.48
C GLY A 226 6.78 26.13 14.99
N GLY A 227 5.91 27.06 14.59
CA GLY A 227 5.49 27.23 13.20
C GLY A 227 4.48 26.19 12.72
N ALA A 228 3.96 26.37 11.50
CA ALA A 228 2.97 25.47 10.93
C ALA A 228 3.59 24.11 10.58
N HIS A 229 3.01 23.03 11.10
CA HIS A 229 3.43 21.66 10.85
C HIS A 229 2.26 20.68 10.98
N LEU A 230 2.48 19.43 10.57
CA LEU A 230 1.57 18.32 10.86
C LEU A 230 2.31 17.13 11.45
N HIS A 231 1.57 16.26 12.12
CA HIS A 231 2.08 15.00 12.65
C HIS A 231 1.53 13.80 11.87
N VAL A 232 2.40 13.08 11.16
CA VAL A 232 2.03 11.79 10.58
C VAL A 232 2.11 10.75 11.69
N ARG A 233 0.97 10.31 12.23
CA ARG A 233 0.90 9.27 13.27
C ARG A 233 0.48 7.91 12.68
N PRO A 234 1.18 6.82 13.00
CA PRO A 234 0.79 5.48 12.57
C PRO A 234 -0.45 5.02 13.36
N ARG A 235 -1.59 4.92 12.67
CA ARG A 235 -2.85 4.40 13.22
C ARG A 235 -3.23 3.09 12.53
N GLN A 236 -3.64 2.07 13.28
CA GLN A 236 -3.99 0.74 12.74
C GLN A 236 -5.49 0.56 12.52
N ASP A 237 -6.28 1.37 13.23
CA ASP A 237 -7.74 1.39 13.40
C ASP A 237 -8.44 2.42 12.51
N ASN A 238 -7.71 3.01 11.56
CA ASN A 238 -8.29 3.94 10.60
C ASN A 238 -9.42 3.26 9.80
N VAL A 239 -10.63 3.82 9.86
CA VAL A 239 -11.84 3.27 9.23
C VAL A 239 -11.71 3.19 7.70
N ASN A 240 -10.96 4.10 7.07
CA ASN A 240 -10.63 4.04 5.64
C ASN A 240 -9.50 3.06 5.28
N GLY A 241 -8.90 2.39 6.27
CA GLY A 241 -7.75 1.50 6.09
C GLY A 241 -6.45 2.22 5.71
N ALA A 242 -6.38 3.55 5.86
CA ALA A 242 -5.17 4.33 5.61
C ALA A 242 -4.11 4.06 6.69
N ARG A 243 -2.86 3.80 6.29
CA ARG A 243 -1.75 3.48 7.20
C ARG A 243 -0.45 4.14 6.75
N ALA A 244 0.32 4.64 7.73
CA ALA A 244 1.68 5.12 7.51
C ALA A 244 2.65 3.93 7.40
N LYS A 245 3.22 3.71 6.21
CA LYS A 245 4.03 2.52 5.88
C LYS A 245 5.28 2.36 6.77
N ALA A 246 5.82 3.45 7.30
CA ALA A 246 7.03 3.44 8.12
C ALA A 246 6.79 3.11 9.60
N GLY A 247 5.53 3.08 10.06
CA GLY A 247 5.18 2.72 11.44
C GLY A 247 5.73 3.64 12.53
N ARG A 248 6.47 4.71 12.17
CA ARG A 248 7.05 5.68 13.10
C ARG A 248 6.37 7.04 12.94
N PRO A 249 6.01 7.70 14.05
CA PRO A 249 5.50 9.06 13.99
C PRO A 249 6.58 10.01 13.47
N ARG A 250 6.18 11.01 12.69
CA ARG A 250 7.07 12.11 12.29
C ARG A 250 6.33 13.43 12.18
N MET A 251 7.02 14.51 12.49
CA MET A 251 6.58 15.87 12.21
C MET A 251 6.97 16.25 10.77
N VAL A 252 6.10 16.99 10.09
CA VAL A 252 6.34 17.53 8.75
C VAL A 252 6.05 19.03 8.77
N PRO A 253 7.04 19.90 8.52
CA PRO A 253 6.81 21.34 8.45
C PRO A 253 5.94 21.66 7.24
N LEU A 254 5.12 22.70 7.37
CA LEU A 254 4.17 23.13 6.33
C LEU A 254 4.47 24.54 5.86
N MET A 255 4.33 24.75 4.57
CA MET A 255 4.41 26.09 3.98
C MET A 255 3.12 26.88 4.27
N PRO A 256 3.19 28.23 4.34
CA PRO A 256 2.02 29.07 4.59
C PRO A 256 0.85 28.81 3.64
N GLU A 257 1.13 28.46 2.38
CA GLU A 257 0.10 28.10 1.39
C GLU A 257 -0.79 26.94 1.87
N VAL A 258 -0.22 25.93 2.53
CA VAL A 258 -0.99 24.79 3.07
C VAL A 258 -1.97 25.27 4.15
N VAL A 259 -1.58 26.24 4.97
CA VAL A 259 -2.44 26.82 6.01
C VAL A 259 -3.64 27.54 5.38
N HIS A 260 -3.42 28.29 4.30
CA HIS A 260 -4.48 28.95 3.54
C HIS A 260 -5.44 27.93 2.91
N ARG A 261 -4.91 26.90 2.24
CA ARG A 261 -5.73 25.82 1.68
C ARG A 261 -6.50 25.04 2.73
N TYR A 262 -5.94 24.90 3.94
CA TYR A 262 -6.65 24.27 5.04
C TYR A 262 -7.84 25.09 5.50
N ARG A 263 -7.69 26.43 5.58
CA ARG A 263 -8.79 27.34 5.88
C ARG A 263 -9.92 27.24 4.84
N ASP A 264 -9.59 27.27 3.55
CA ASP A 264 -10.56 27.13 2.47
C ASP A 264 -11.32 25.79 2.57
N HIS A 265 -10.58 24.71 2.86
CA HIS A 265 -11.16 23.39 3.06
C HIS A 265 -12.08 23.32 4.29
N LEU A 266 -11.73 23.98 5.41
CA LEU A 266 -12.61 24.03 6.58
C LEU A 266 -13.94 24.72 6.25
N ALA A 267 -13.92 25.83 5.50
CA ALA A 267 -15.13 26.54 5.09
C ALA A 267 -16.03 25.66 4.18
N GLU A 268 -15.44 24.92 3.23
CA GLU A 268 -16.17 23.95 2.41
C GLU A 268 -16.74 22.80 3.27
N ARG A 269 -15.98 22.35 4.27
CA ARG A 269 -16.33 21.24 5.15
C ARG A 269 -17.49 21.57 6.09
N GLU A 270 -17.55 22.79 6.62
CA GLU A 270 -18.65 23.24 7.49
C GLU A 270 -20.02 23.17 6.81
N GLN A 271 -20.06 23.35 5.49
CA GLN A 271 -21.29 23.24 4.69
C GLN A 271 -21.77 21.78 4.53
N ALA A 272 -20.92 20.79 4.85
CA ALA A 272 -21.24 19.38 4.74
C ALA A 272 -21.64 18.77 6.10
N ALA A 273 -22.94 18.60 6.34
CA ALA A 273 -23.47 18.04 7.61
C ALA A 273 -22.84 16.70 8.05
N VAL A 274 -22.38 15.88 7.09
CA VAL A 274 -21.74 14.57 7.34
C VAL A 274 -20.31 14.71 7.92
N ALA A 275 -19.72 15.89 7.85
CA ALA A 275 -18.37 16.16 8.33
C ALA A 275 -18.32 16.59 9.81
N ALA A 276 -19.45 17.01 10.40
CA ALA A 276 -19.49 17.56 11.77
C ALA A 276 -18.87 16.59 12.80
N ASP A 277 -19.27 15.33 12.76
CA ASP A 277 -18.85 14.32 13.74
C ASP A 277 -17.60 13.53 13.31
N CYS A 278 -17.01 13.86 12.16
CA CYS A 278 -15.82 13.19 11.65
C CYS A 278 -14.56 13.92 12.12
N ASP A 279 -13.56 13.19 12.59
CA ASP A 279 -12.27 13.73 13.02
C ASP A 279 -11.21 13.72 11.90
N TYR A 280 -11.45 13.04 10.79
CA TYR A 280 -10.56 13.08 9.63
C TYR A 280 -10.48 14.48 9.00
N VAL A 281 -9.28 14.85 8.55
CA VAL A 281 -9.06 16.05 7.74
C VAL A 281 -9.82 15.93 6.41
N PHE A 282 -9.59 14.83 5.67
CA PHE A 282 -10.19 14.62 4.35
C PHE A 282 -11.40 13.69 4.40
N VAL A 283 -12.59 14.26 4.26
CA VAL A 283 -13.87 13.52 4.24
C VAL A 283 -14.51 13.56 2.85
N LYS A 284 -15.10 12.46 2.38
CA LYS A 284 -15.78 12.46 1.08
C LYS A 284 -17.11 13.23 1.20
N PRO A 285 -17.36 14.29 0.41
CA PRO A 285 -18.68 14.88 0.33
C PRO A 285 -19.65 13.84 -0.24
N ARG A 286 -20.74 13.58 0.46
CA ARG A 286 -21.72 12.57 0.02
C ARG A 286 -22.49 13.11 -1.18
N ARG A 287 -22.41 12.45 -2.36
CA ARG A 287 -23.55 12.47 -3.29
C ARG A 287 -24.61 11.55 -2.67
N ARG A 288 -25.80 12.07 -2.34
CA ARG A 288 -26.93 11.31 -1.74
C ARG A 288 -27.08 9.94 -2.42
N PRO A 289 -27.17 8.84 -1.65
CA PRO A 289 -28.43 8.47 -0.99
C PRO A 289 -28.31 8.34 0.54
N ARG A 290 -29.45 8.50 1.23
CA ARG A 290 -29.62 8.42 2.69
C ARG A 290 -29.33 6.99 3.20
N GLY A 291 -28.74 6.86 4.40
CA GLY A 291 -28.76 5.61 5.19
C GLY A 291 -27.42 4.95 5.56
N THR A 292 -26.30 5.27 4.91
CA THR A 292 -24.97 4.70 5.21
C THR A 292 -24.12 5.61 6.11
N PRO A 293 -23.26 5.10 7.01
CA PRO A 293 -22.27 5.92 7.74
C PRO A 293 -21.31 6.67 6.79
N PRO A 294 -20.63 7.74 7.26
CA PRO A 294 -19.71 8.54 6.45
C PRO A 294 -18.64 7.67 5.80
N VAL A 295 -18.58 7.68 4.47
CA VAL A 295 -17.52 6.97 3.73
C VAL A 295 -16.29 7.88 3.72
N VAL A 296 -15.39 7.64 4.67
CA VAL A 296 -14.04 8.23 4.64
C VAL A 296 -13.40 7.87 3.29
N PHE A 297 -12.73 8.82 2.65
CA PHE A 297 -12.25 8.66 1.27
C PHE A 297 -11.42 7.38 1.12
N GLN A 298 -12.02 6.38 0.48
CA GLN A 298 -11.34 5.17 0.08
C GLN A 298 -10.68 5.42 -1.26
N ARG A 299 -9.53 4.79 -1.47
CA ARG A 299 -8.85 4.71 -2.76
C ARG A 299 -9.75 3.95 -3.75
N GLN A 300 -10.74 4.62 -4.34
CA GLN A 300 -11.56 4.04 -5.40
C GLN A 300 -10.66 3.87 -6.63
N ALA A 301 -10.52 2.63 -7.09
CA ALA A 301 -10.07 2.38 -8.44
C ALA A 301 -11.17 2.90 -9.37
N SER A 302 -10.83 3.90 -10.20
CA SER A 302 -11.66 4.40 -11.30
C SER A 302 -12.29 3.25 -12.08
N GLY A 303 -13.60 3.11 -11.94
CA GLY A 303 -14.49 2.32 -12.78
C GLY A 303 -15.42 3.28 -13.50
N ARG A 304 -15.24 3.36 -14.83
CA ARG A 304 -16.15 3.87 -15.87
C ARG A 304 -16.97 5.13 -15.53
N THR A 305 -16.45 6.28 -15.93
CA THR A 305 -16.82 7.09 -17.12
C THR A 305 -15.75 8.19 -17.25
N ASP A 306 -15.57 8.77 -18.44
CA ASP A 306 -14.53 9.78 -18.79
C ASP A 306 -13.13 9.23 -19.11
N ARG A 307 -13.04 8.16 -19.92
CA ARG A 307 -11.75 7.61 -20.41
C ARG A 307 -11.31 8.08 -21.79
N GLU A 308 -12.03 9.01 -22.43
CA GLU A 308 -11.68 9.48 -23.79
C GLU A 308 -11.00 10.86 -23.84
N ALA A 309 -10.96 11.64 -22.76
CA ALA A 309 -10.37 12.98 -22.79
C ALA A 309 -8.92 13.12 -22.26
N LEU A 310 -8.29 12.04 -21.78
CA LEU A 310 -6.94 12.08 -21.17
C LEU A 310 -5.98 11.03 -21.73
N ARG A 311 -5.95 10.88 -23.05
CA ARG A 311 -4.90 10.15 -23.77
C ARG A 311 -3.94 11.13 -24.45
N SER A 312 -3.07 11.75 -23.66
CA SER A 312 -1.72 12.10 -24.10
C SER A 312 -0.81 12.11 -22.86
N ASP A 313 0.38 11.55 -23.04
CA ASP A 313 1.41 11.24 -22.04
C ASP A 313 1.35 11.99 -20.70
N ARG A 314 1.07 11.26 -19.60
CA ARG A 314 1.40 11.71 -18.24
C ARG A 314 1.83 10.54 -17.32
N PRO A 315 2.82 10.76 -16.42
CA PRO A 315 3.28 9.76 -15.45
C PRO A 315 2.28 9.49 -14.32
N ALA A 316 2.44 8.31 -13.71
CA ALA A 316 1.62 7.82 -12.61
C ALA A 316 1.90 8.60 -11.30
N ALA A 317 0.82 8.95 -10.59
CA ALA A 317 0.80 9.76 -9.37
C ALA A 317 1.36 9.08 -8.09
N HIS A 318 2.50 8.38 -8.17
CA HIS A 318 3.11 7.70 -7.01
C HIS A 318 4.48 8.25 -6.58
N ASP A 319 5.01 9.28 -7.25
CA ASP A 319 6.45 9.59 -7.22
C ASP A 319 6.83 10.98 -6.64
N ALA A 320 5.90 11.74 -6.07
CA ALA A 320 6.16 13.09 -5.53
C ALA A 320 6.93 13.14 -4.18
N ALA A 321 7.51 12.03 -3.70
CA ALA A 321 8.09 11.96 -2.34
C ALA A 321 9.60 12.28 -2.24
N HIS A 322 10.24 12.76 -3.29
CA HIS A 322 11.68 13.10 -3.28
C HIS A 322 11.94 14.46 -3.93
N CYS A 323 11.56 15.53 -3.24
CA CYS A 323 12.11 16.87 -3.45
C CYS A 323 12.66 17.38 -2.11
N ARG A 324 13.98 17.36 -1.94
CA ARG A 324 14.69 18.24 -1.01
C ARG A 324 15.72 18.99 -1.84
N HIS A 325 15.56 20.31 -1.95
CA HIS A 325 16.64 21.16 -2.44
C HIS A 325 17.71 21.32 -1.35
N PRO A 326 18.99 21.40 -1.73
CA PRO A 326 20.04 21.81 -0.82
C PRO A 326 19.79 23.27 -0.44
N LEU A 327 19.81 23.55 0.87
CA LEU A 327 20.01 24.89 1.38
C LEU A 327 21.49 25.19 1.18
N ASP A 328 21.80 26.07 0.23
CA ASP A 328 23.12 26.67 0.12
C ASP A 328 23.24 27.87 1.09
N PRO A 329 24.47 28.20 1.53
CA PRO A 329 24.79 28.64 2.89
C PRO A 329 24.35 30.04 3.31
#